data_AF-A0A972RKG3-F1
#
_entry.id   AF-A0A972RKG3-F1
#
_cell.length_a   1.000
_cell.length_b   1.000
_cell.length_c   1.000
_cell.angle_alpha   90.00
_cell.angle_beta   90.00
_cell.angle_gamma   90.00
#
_symmetry.space_group_name_H-M   'P 1'
#
loop_
_entity.id
_entity.type
_entity.pdbx_description
1 polymer ?
#
loop_
_entity_poly.entity_id
_entity_poly.type
_entity_poly.pdbx_seq_one_letter_code
_entity_poly.pdbx_strand_id
1 'polypeptide(L)' 'MKAIQAIYRDGAFWPTEPFVLPESTRVELEPRLLEKEPPLKAPSLDDVYEVLRRRSQTGETDLAEKHNEHQP' A
#
# COMPACT_ATOMS: atom_id res chain seq x y z
N MET A 1 -23.42 -10.47 11.36
CA MET A 1 -22.12 -10.61 12.04
C MET A 1 -21.03 -10.08 11.12
N LYS A 2 -20.11 -9.25 11.61
CA LYS A 2 -19.01 -8.71 10.79
C LYS A 2 -17.89 -9.76 10.78
N ALA A 3 -17.46 -10.18 9.59
CA ALA A 3 -16.32 -11.09 9.46
C ALA A 3 -15.02 -10.34 9.81
N ILE A 4 -14.16 -10.97 10.61
CA ILE A 4 -12.84 -10.42 10.94
C ILE A 4 -11.88 -10.89 9.87
N GLN A 5 -11.24 -9.95 9.18
CA GLN A 5 -10.17 -10.29 8.25
C GLN A 5 -8.87 -10.47 9.02
N ALA A 6 -8.14 -11.52 8.67
CA ALA A 6 -6.87 -11.85 9.28
C ALA A 6 -5.92 -12.46 8.27
N ILE A 7 -4.63 -12.24 8.48
CA ILE A 7 -3.54 -12.85 7.73
C ILE A 7 -3.12 -14.12 8.49
N TYR A 8 -3.14 -15.26 7.81
CA TYR A 8 -2.58 -16.49 8.35
C TYR A 8 -1.05 -16.48 8.15
N ARG A 9 -0.29 -16.46 9.26
CA ARG A 9 1.17 -16.53 9.25
C ARG A 9 1.67 -17.34 10.44
N ASP A 10 2.57 -18.29 10.18
CA ASP A 10 3.25 -19.11 11.20
C ASP A 10 2.27 -19.88 12.12
N GLY A 11 1.15 -20.37 11.58
CA GLY A 11 0.15 -21.09 12.36
C GLY A 11 -0.82 -20.21 13.15
N ALA A 12 -0.70 -18.88 13.06
CA ALA A 12 -1.55 -17.93 13.76
C ALA A 12 -2.32 -17.00 12.80
N PHE A 13 -3.52 -16.57 13.21
CA PHE A 13 -4.32 -15.59 12.50
C PHE A 13 -4.08 -14.19 13.08
N TRP A 14 -3.55 -13.30 12.26
CA TRP A 14 -3.23 -11.91 12.62
C TRP A 14 -4.31 -10.98 12.06
N PRO A 15 -5.16 -10.37 12.89
CA PRO A 15 -6.20 -9.49 12.39
C PRO A 15 -5.61 -8.27 11.67
N THR A 16 -6.23 -7.87 10.56
CA THR A 16 -5.81 -6.67 9.81
C THR A 16 -6.31 -5.38 10.43
N GLU A 17 -7.41 -5.46 11.17
CA GLU A 17 -8.01 -4.35 11.93
C GLU A 17 -8.13 -4.73 13.41
N PRO A 18 -7.91 -3.78 14.35
CA PRO A 18 -8.20 -4.01 15.75
C PRO A 18 -9.67 -4.39 15.95
N PHE A 19 -9.91 -5.44 16.74
CA PHE A 19 -11.25 -5.82 17.16
C PHE A 19 -11.21 -6.20 18.64
N VAL A 20 -12.34 -6.04 19.32
CA VAL A 20 -12.47 -6.35 20.75
C VAL A 20 -13.54 -7.42 20.91
N LEU A 21 -13.19 -8.49 21.60
CA LEU A 21 -14.13 -9.47 22.11
C LEU A 21 -14.03 -9.50 23.65
N PRO A 22 -15.13 -9.82 24.36
CA PRO A 22 -15.08 -10.03 25.80
C PRO A 22 -14.06 -11.12 26.17
N GLU A 23 -13.47 -11.01 27.36
CA GLU A 23 -12.60 -12.06 27.89
C GLU A 23 -13.34 -13.41 27.96
N SER A 24 -12.61 -14.50 27.72
CA SER A 24 -13.13 -15.87 27.75
C SER A 24 -14.30 -16.15 26.78
N THR A 25 -14.36 -15.43 25.65
CA THR A 25 -15.36 -15.70 24.60
C THR A 25 -14.97 -16.92 23.77
N ARG A 26 -15.85 -17.93 23.71
CA ARG A 26 -15.71 -19.04 22.77
C ARG A 26 -16.09 -18.57 21.37
N VAL A 27 -15.18 -18.71 20.42
CA VAL A 27 -15.39 -18.31 19.02
C VAL A 27 -15.31 -19.53 18.10
N GLU A 28 -16.10 -19.52 17.04
CA GLU A 28 -15.96 -20.42 15.90
C GLU A 28 -15.22 -19.67 14.79
N LEU A 29 -14.18 -20.30 14.25
CA LEU A 29 -13.36 -19.74 13.17
C LEU A 29 -13.58 -20.60 11.93
N GLU A 30 -14.18 -20.00 10.90
CA GLU A 30 -14.29 -20.59 9.56
C GLU A 30 -13.41 -19.76 8.60
N PRO A 31 -12.17 -20.17 8.31
CA PRO A 31 -11.31 -19.45 7.39
C PRO A 31 -11.89 -19.53 5.98
N ARG A 32 -12.15 -18.37 5.39
CA ARG A 32 -12.46 -18.26 3.96
C ARG A 32 -11.25 -17.68 3.26
N LEU A 33 -10.74 -18.41 2.28
CA LEU A 33 -9.67 -17.91 1.44
C LEU A 33 -10.22 -16.72 0.67
N LEU A 34 -9.76 -15.52 1.02
CA LEU A 34 -10.00 -14.34 0.20
C LEU A 34 -9.09 -14.46 -1.02
N GLU A 35 -9.66 -14.28 -2.21
CA GLU A 35 -8.83 -14.09 -3.39
C GLU A 35 -7.85 -12.95 -3.10
N LYS A 36 -6.58 -13.12 -3.47
CA LYS A 36 -5.64 -12.00 -3.44
C LYS A 36 -6.34 -10.86 -4.15
N GLU A 37 -6.48 -9.71 -3.47
CA GLU A 37 -6.77 -8.47 -4.19
C GLU A 37 -5.83 -8.47 -5.40
N PRO A 38 -6.37 -8.28 -6.62
CA PRO A 38 -5.54 -8.26 -7.80
C PRO A 38 -4.39 -7.30 -7.47
N PRO A 39 -3.13 -7.72 -7.71
CA PRO A 39 -1.99 -6.88 -7.38
C PRO A 39 -2.32 -5.49 -7.89
N LEU A 40 -2.26 -4.47 -7.01
CA LEU A 40 -2.49 -3.07 -7.37
C LEU A 40 -1.91 -2.88 -8.75
N LYS A 41 -2.80 -2.72 -9.75
CA LYS A 41 -2.46 -2.86 -11.15
C LYS A 41 -1.21 -2.03 -11.35
N ALA A 42 -0.10 -2.66 -11.73
CA ALA A 42 1.15 -1.94 -11.89
C ALA A 42 0.84 -0.71 -12.75
N PRO A 43 1.26 0.50 -12.32
CA PRO A 43 0.89 1.72 -13.03
C PRO A 43 1.27 1.54 -14.49
N SER A 44 0.36 1.92 -15.39
CA SER A 44 0.67 1.89 -16.81
C SER A 44 1.84 2.84 -17.08
N LEU A 45 2.53 2.63 -18.20
CA LEU A 45 3.57 3.59 -18.62
C LEU A 45 2.99 5.00 -18.76
N ASP A 46 1.73 5.13 -19.16
CA ASP A 46 1.03 6.42 -19.24
C ASP A 46 0.89 7.08 -17.85
N ASP A 47 0.56 6.31 -16.81
CA ASP A 47 0.49 6.82 -15.43
C ASP A 47 1.86 7.32 -14.94
N VAL A 48 2.93 6.59 -15.29
CA VAL A 48 4.31 6.97 -14.98
C VAL A 48 4.70 8.24 -15.74
N TYR A 49 4.40 8.33 -17.04
CA TYR A 49 4.71 9.50 -17.85
C TYR A 49 3.91 10.73 -17.45
N GLU A 50 2.66 10.60 -17.02
CA GLU A 50 1.87 11.72 -16.49
C GLU A 50 2.48 12.28 -15.19
N VAL A 51 2.98 11.44 -14.29
CA VAL A 51 3.70 11.90 -13.08
C VAL A 51 5.00 12.63 -13.45
N LEU A 52 5.76 12.09 -14.41
CA LEU A 52 6.99 12.73 -14.89
C LEU A 52 6.71 14.05 -15.62
N ARG A 53 5.61 14.12 -16.37
CA ARG A 53 5.14 15.33 -17.06
C ARG A 53 4.67 16.41 -16.09
N ARG A 54 4.01 16.04 -14.99
CA ARG A 54 3.68 16.98 -13.91
C ARG A 54 4.94 17.59 -13.30
N ARG A 55 6.01 16.81 -13.15
CA ARG A 55 7.33 17.31 -12.71
C ARG A 55 7.97 18.24 -13.74
N SER A 56 7.80 18.01 -15.04
CA SER A 56 8.37 18.88 -16.08
C SER A 56 7.57 20.18 -16.30
N GLN A 57 6.33 20.26 -15.80
CA GLN A 57 5.46 21.44 -15.93
C GLN A 57 5.65 22.49 -14.84
N THR A 58 6.60 22.32 -13.92
CA THR A 58 6.93 23.33 -12.89
C THR A 58 7.59 24.59 -13.46
N GLY A 59 7.93 24.61 -14.77
CA GLY A 59 8.46 25.79 -15.45
C GLY A 59 9.90 26.15 -15.06
N GLU A 60 10.55 25.37 -14.20
CA GLU A 60 11.97 25.51 -13.91
C GLU A 60 12.79 24.81 -15.00
N THR A 61 13.21 25.60 -15.98
CA THR A 61 14.04 25.17 -17.11
C THR A 61 15.46 24.81 -16.70
N ASP A 62 15.86 25.10 -15.46
CA ASP A 62 17.26 24.99 -15.04
C ASP A 62 17.47 24.41 -13.63
N LEU A 63 16.99 23.18 -13.43
CA LEU A 63 17.36 22.38 -12.25
C LEU A 63 18.78 21.80 -12.35
N ALA A 64 19.37 21.78 -13.55
CA ALA A 64 20.69 21.22 -13.81
C ALA A 64 21.82 22.21 -13.52
N GLU A 65 21.68 23.51 -13.82
CA GLU A 65 22.72 24.52 -13.49
C GLU A 65 22.92 24.68 -11.97
N LYS A 66 21.87 24.52 -11.15
CA LYS A 66 21.97 24.55 -9.68
C LYS A 66 22.81 23.43 -9.07
N HIS A 67 23.15 22.40 -9.84
CA HIS A 67 23.94 21.28 -9.33
C HIS A 67 25.45 21.62 -9.21
N ASN A 68 25.91 22.71 -9.85
CA ASN A 68 27.31 23.12 -9.85
C ASN A 68 27.64 24.22 -8.81
N GLU A 69 26.65 24.84 -8.16
CA GLU A 69 26.89 25.91 -7.16
C GLU A 69 27.45 25.40 -5.82
N HIS A 70 27.45 24.07 -5.60
CA HIS A 70 27.95 23.44 -4.38
C HIS A 70 29.14 22.51 -4.60
N GLN A 71 29.75 22.52 -5.79
CA GLN A 71 31.03 21.85 -6.00
C GLN A 71 32.17 22.87 -5.92
N PRO A 72 33.10 22.75 -4.96
CA PRO A 72 34.25 23.65 -4.84
C PRO A 72 35.21 23.55 -6.03
#